data_AF-A0A6A4Z6Y7-F1
#
_entry.id   AF-A0A6A4Z6Y7-F1
#
_cell.length_a   1.000
_cell.length_b   1.000
_cell.length_c   1.000
_cell.angle_alpha   90.00
_cell.angle_beta   90.00
_cell.angle_gamma   90.00
#
_symmetry.space_group_name_H-M   'P 1'
#
loop_
_entity.id
_entity.type
_entity.pdbx_description
1 polymer ?
#
loop_
_entity_poly.entity_id
_entity_poly.type
_entity_poly.pdbx_seq_one_letter_code
_entity_poly.pdbx_strand_id
1 'polypeptide(L)'
;IVQIPPASFYVTHAQHVSTWPVVAYTAGVCVCFTCSAIYHLLYIQSRAWCAWFTQVDYAGIIVLIASAFVPMLSYAFYCDRDVATMYLSVVGSLAMSSLVASFASAFQDHPHIRTGVFLALAGFGFVPIGHLMRHHGLFHDHVLLTLHGLAGTAVVNLVGVALYVTQFPERSFPGRFDLVGSSHQWWHVCVFTAALVYYAYAMQHYEWRCLTPCL
;
A
#
# COMPACT_ATOMS: atom_id res chain seq x y z
N ILE A 1 -8.12 -22.17 -31.72
CA ILE A 1 -6.80 -22.50 -31.10
C ILE A 1 -5.97 -21.23 -31.16
N VAL A 2 -5.86 -20.51 -30.04
CA VAL A 2 -5.02 -19.31 -29.96
C VAL A 2 -3.56 -19.79 -30.00
N GLN A 3 -2.81 -19.42 -31.03
CA GLN A 3 -1.39 -19.74 -31.09
C GLN A 3 -0.67 -18.85 -30.07
N ILE A 4 -0.18 -19.48 -29.00
CA ILE A 4 0.74 -18.83 -28.06
C ILE A 4 2.09 -18.72 -28.79
N PRO A 5 2.64 -17.50 -28.97
CA PRO A 5 3.93 -17.30 -29.62
C PRO A 5 5.05 -18.06 -28.89
N PRO A 6 6.10 -18.51 -29.61
CA PRO A 6 7.24 -19.14 -28.97
C PRO A 6 7.96 -18.16 -28.03
N ALA A 7 8.55 -18.67 -26.94
CA ALA A 7 9.26 -17.87 -25.93
C ALA A 7 10.31 -16.91 -26.54
N SER A 8 10.90 -17.26 -27.68
CA SER A 8 11.85 -16.43 -28.43
C SER A 8 11.26 -15.10 -28.93
N PHE A 9 9.96 -15.05 -29.24
CA PHE A 9 9.29 -13.81 -29.68
C PHE A 9 9.23 -12.75 -28.57
N TYR A 10 9.02 -13.20 -27.33
CA TYR A 10 9.01 -12.32 -26.15
C TYR A 10 10.40 -11.81 -25.79
N VAL A 11 11.45 -12.60 -26.00
CA VAL A 11 12.84 -12.20 -25.73
C VAL A 11 13.32 -11.12 -26.70
N THR A 12 12.87 -11.12 -27.96
CA THR A 12 13.26 -10.12 -28.96
C THR A 12 12.46 -8.81 -28.92
N HIS A 13 11.33 -8.78 -28.21
CA HIS A 13 10.42 -7.63 -28.15
C HIS A 13 10.12 -7.12 -26.73
N ALA A 14 10.84 -7.62 -25.72
CA ALA A 14 10.70 -7.12 -24.36
C ALA A 14 11.14 -5.65 -24.29
N GLN A 15 10.22 -4.77 -23.88
CA GLN A 15 10.56 -3.36 -23.66
C GLN A 15 11.31 -3.19 -22.34
N HIS A 16 12.27 -2.28 -22.32
CA HIS A 16 12.99 -1.94 -21.09
C HIS A 16 12.09 -1.14 -20.15
N VAL A 17 11.54 -1.81 -19.13
CA VAL A 17 10.78 -1.20 -18.04
C VAL A 17 11.70 -1.02 -16.83
N SER A 18 11.61 0.11 -16.12
CA SER A 18 12.41 0.34 -14.92
C SER A 18 11.76 -0.26 -13.66
N THR A 19 12.59 -0.77 -12.76
CA THR A 19 12.19 -1.33 -11.46
C THR A 19 12.19 -0.32 -10.32
N TRP A 20 12.57 0.95 -10.58
CA TRP A 20 12.55 2.00 -9.55
C TRP A 20 11.21 2.14 -8.82
N PRO A 21 10.02 1.96 -9.44
CA PRO A 21 8.75 2.04 -8.72
C PRO A 21 8.60 0.95 -7.65
N VAL A 22 9.04 -0.28 -7.93
CA VAL A 22 9.03 -1.38 -6.97
C VAL A 22 10.04 -1.13 -5.84
N VAL A 23 11.21 -0.58 -6.16
CA VAL A 23 12.22 -0.19 -5.16
C VAL A 23 11.67 0.90 -4.24
N ALA A 24 10.99 1.90 -4.79
CA ALA A 24 10.36 2.97 -4.00
C ALA A 24 9.29 2.42 -3.04
N TYR A 25 8.46 1.49 -3.51
CA TYR A 25 7.50 0.79 -2.65
C TYR A 25 8.20 0.02 -1.53
N THR A 26 9.21 -0.78 -1.86
CA THR A 26 9.96 -1.59 -0.88
C THR A 26 10.64 -0.71 0.17
N ALA A 27 11.20 0.44 -0.24
CA ALA A 27 11.74 1.43 0.69
C ALA A 27 10.66 1.99 1.63
N GLY A 28 9.48 2.30 1.11
CA GLY A 28 8.34 2.76 1.92
C GLY A 28 7.87 1.71 2.94
N VAL A 29 7.85 0.43 2.56
CA VAL A 29 7.60 -0.69 3.48
C VAL A 29 8.66 -0.71 4.60
N CYS A 30 9.95 -0.66 4.25
CA CYS A 30 11.03 -0.64 5.24
C CYS A 30 10.91 0.53 6.21
N VAL A 31 10.60 1.73 5.70
CA VAL A 31 10.40 2.93 6.54
C VAL A 31 9.24 2.72 7.50
N CYS A 32 8.08 2.26 7.02
CA CYS A 32 6.91 2.00 7.85
C CYS A 32 7.20 1.03 9.00
N PHE A 33 7.79 -0.13 8.69
CA PHE A 33 8.11 -1.12 9.73
C PHE A 33 9.22 -0.66 10.68
N THR A 34 10.16 0.16 10.20
CA THR A 34 11.19 0.76 11.06
C THR A 34 10.57 1.76 12.04
N CYS A 35 9.68 2.65 11.57
CA CYS A 35 8.95 3.59 12.41
C CYS A 35 8.12 2.86 13.49
N SER A 36 7.40 1.81 13.09
CA SER A 36 6.64 0.93 14.00
C SER A 36 7.53 0.26 15.04
N ALA A 37 8.66 -0.32 14.61
CA ALA A 37 9.60 -0.98 15.52
C ALA A 37 10.21 0.00 16.53
N ILE A 38 10.57 1.22 16.09
CA ILE A 38 11.09 2.28 16.98
C ILE A 38 10.04 2.65 18.02
N TYR A 39 8.79 2.86 17.62
CA TYR A 39 7.70 3.16 18.55
C TYR A 39 7.53 2.07 19.60
N HIS A 40 7.36 0.82 19.16
CA HIS A 40 7.13 -0.30 20.07
C HIS A 40 8.34 -0.64 20.95
N LEU A 41 9.56 -0.31 20.54
CA LEU A 41 10.75 -0.44 21.38
C LEU A 41 10.86 0.66 22.44
N LEU A 42 10.42 1.88 22.12
CA LEU A 42 10.64 3.08 22.94
C LEU A 42 9.36 3.62 23.61
N TYR A 43 8.25 2.88 23.61
CA TYR A 43 6.96 3.40 24.09
C TYR A 43 6.90 3.69 25.59
N ILE A 44 7.74 3.04 26.42
CA ILE A 44 7.76 3.14 27.91
C ILE A 44 8.62 4.32 28.41
N GLN A 45 8.78 5.37 27.62
CA GLN A 45 9.54 6.55 28.02
C GLN A 45 8.63 7.53 28.80
N SER A 46 8.66 8.83 28.47
CA SER A 46 7.71 9.80 29.01
C SER A 46 6.44 9.86 28.17
N ARG A 47 5.35 10.42 28.72
CA ARG A 47 4.10 10.66 27.96
C ARG A 47 4.34 11.48 26.69
N ALA A 48 5.21 12.48 26.75
CA ALA A 48 5.55 13.32 25.61
C ALA A 48 6.27 12.53 24.51
N TRP A 49 7.26 11.70 24.89
CA TRP A 49 7.98 10.84 23.94
C TRP A 49 7.08 9.77 23.34
N CYS A 50 6.24 9.14 24.15
CA CYS A 50 5.26 8.15 23.68
C CYS A 50 4.31 8.74 22.63
N ALA A 51 3.76 9.93 22.90
CA ALA A 51 2.91 10.64 21.94
C ALA A 51 3.65 10.94 20.64
N TRP A 52 4.91 11.41 20.72
CA TRP A 52 5.72 11.71 19.54
C TRP A 52 6.04 10.47 18.71
N PHE A 53 6.49 9.37 19.33
CA PHE A 53 6.77 8.13 18.61
C PHE A 53 5.49 7.49 18.03
N THR A 54 4.34 7.65 18.69
CA THR A 54 3.05 7.23 18.12
C THR A 54 2.76 7.96 16.81
N GLN A 55 3.10 9.25 16.70
CA GLN A 55 2.95 9.98 15.43
C GLN A 55 3.93 9.51 14.36
N VAL A 56 5.15 9.13 14.75
CA VAL A 56 6.14 8.55 13.82
C VAL A 56 5.65 7.22 13.26
N ASP A 57 5.00 6.38 14.08
CA ASP A 57 4.38 5.13 13.61
C ASP A 57 3.27 5.40 12.59
N TYR A 58 2.37 6.35 12.88
CA TYR A 58 1.33 6.79 11.94
C TYR A 58 1.89 7.40 10.65
N ALA A 59 2.96 8.19 10.74
CA ALA A 59 3.67 8.71 9.58
C ALA A 59 4.22 7.57 8.70
N GLY A 60 4.71 6.49 9.31
CA GLY A 60 5.12 5.28 8.62
C GLY A 60 4.00 4.68 7.75
N ILE A 61 2.77 4.62 8.27
CA ILE A 61 1.60 4.12 7.52
C ILE A 61 1.30 5.01 6.30
N ILE A 62 1.39 6.34 6.45
CA ILE A 62 1.20 7.28 5.31
C ILE A 62 2.25 7.03 4.23
N VAL A 63 3.51 6.88 4.62
CA VAL A 63 4.62 6.58 3.69
C VAL A 63 4.38 5.25 2.99
N LEU A 64 3.94 4.21 3.70
CA LEU A 64 3.59 2.92 3.10
C LEU A 64 2.50 3.08 2.03
N ILE A 65 1.37 3.72 2.38
CA ILE A 65 0.25 3.93 1.43
C ILE A 65 0.72 4.73 0.22
N ALA A 66 1.41 5.85 0.41
CA ALA A 66 1.90 6.69 -0.67
C ALA A 66 2.88 5.95 -1.58
N SER A 67 3.80 5.17 -1.01
CA SER A 67 4.77 4.38 -1.77
C SER A 67 4.12 3.25 -2.57
N ALA A 68 2.98 2.70 -2.11
CA ALA A 68 2.23 1.69 -2.86
C ALA A 68 1.66 2.25 -4.16
N PHE A 69 1.17 3.50 -4.16
CA PHE A 69 0.69 4.14 -5.39
C PHE A 69 1.77 4.28 -6.47
N VAL A 70 3.06 4.30 -6.10
CA VAL A 70 4.17 4.50 -7.04
C VAL A 70 4.23 3.42 -8.13
N PRO A 71 4.39 2.12 -7.84
CA PRO A 71 4.36 1.07 -8.87
C PRO A 71 2.99 0.95 -9.53
N MET A 72 1.89 1.06 -8.78
CA MET A 72 0.54 0.97 -9.35
C MET A 72 0.35 2.00 -10.47
N LEU A 73 0.58 3.28 -10.20
CA LEU A 73 0.36 4.35 -11.18
C LEU A 73 1.40 4.32 -12.30
N SER A 74 2.67 4.05 -11.97
CA SER A 74 3.75 4.02 -12.96
C SER A 74 3.58 2.89 -13.98
N TYR A 75 3.07 1.72 -13.55
CA TYR A 75 2.83 0.58 -14.44
C TYR A 75 1.43 0.58 -15.04
N ALA A 76 0.41 1.10 -14.35
CA ALA A 76 -0.94 1.26 -14.88
C ALA A 76 -0.99 2.26 -16.04
N PHE A 77 -0.32 3.40 -15.90
CA PHE A 77 -0.31 4.46 -16.91
C PHE A 77 1.04 4.55 -17.62
N TYR A 78 1.73 3.42 -17.81
CA TYR A 78 3.07 3.40 -18.38
C TYR A 78 3.16 4.06 -19.77
N CYS A 79 2.12 3.92 -20.59
CA CYS A 79 2.04 4.53 -21.92
C CYS A 79 1.60 5.99 -21.91
N ASP A 80 1.02 6.46 -20.81
CA ASP A 80 0.55 7.83 -20.63
C ASP A 80 1.25 8.46 -19.43
N ARG A 81 2.49 8.92 -19.68
CA ARG A 81 3.38 9.45 -18.64
C ARG A 81 2.82 10.72 -18.00
N ASP A 82 2.04 11.51 -18.73
CA ASP A 82 1.44 12.73 -18.21
C ASP A 82 0.35 12.39 -17.18
N VAL A 83 -0.51 11.41 -17.50
CA VAL A 83 -1.50 10.89 -16.55
C VAL A 83 -0.85 10.24 -15.33
N ALA A 84 0.20 9.45 -15.52
CA ALA A 84 0.96 8.85 -14.41
C ALA A 84 1.54 9.93 -13.48
N THR A 85 2.20 10.95 -14.04
CA THR A 85 2.84 12.04 -13.29
C THR A 85 1.81 12.90 -12.56
N MET A 86 0.68 13.19 -13.21
CA MET A 86 -0.44 13.91 -12.59
C MET A 86 -0.96 13.16 -11.36
N TYR A 87 -1.28 11.86 -11.47
CA TYR A 87 -1.76 11.08 -10.34
C TYR A 87 -0.73 10.95 -9.22
N LEU A 88 0.54 10.73 -9.56
CA LEU A 88 1.63 10.68 -8.56
C LEU A 88 1.78 12.02 -7.82
N SER A 89 1.61 13.14 -8.52
CA SER A 89 1.67 14.48 -7.92
C SER A 89 0.49 14.73 -6.97
N VAL A 90 -0.72 14.28 -7.34
CA VAL A 90 -1.90 14.34 -6.47
C VAL A 90 -1.70 13.48 -5.22
N VAL A 91 -1.29 12.22 -5.38
CA VAL A 91 -1.02 11.32 -4.24
C VAL A 91 0.09 11.87 -3.36
N GLY A 92 1.18 12.36 -3.94
CA GLY A 92 2.29 12.96 -3.20
C GLY A 92 1.84 14.17 -2.38
N SER A 93 0.98 15.02 -2.95
CA SER A 93 0.41 16.18 -2.25
C SER A 93 -0.50 15.74 -1.11
N LEU A 94 -1.42 14.79 -1.35
CA LEU A 94 -2.31 14.25 -0.32
C LEU A 94 -1.53 13.57 0.82
N ALA A 95 -0.49 12.80 0.49
CA ALA A 95 0.39 12.16 1.46
C ALA A 95 1.17 13.19 2.29
N MET A 96 1.71 14.23 1.65
CA MET A 96 2.40 15.31 2.35
C MET A 96 1.46 16.06 3.30
N SER A 97 0.26 16.43 2.84
CA SER A 97 -0.75 17.05 3.69
C SER A 97 -1.15 16.16 4.86
N SER A 98 -1.31 14.85 4.62
CA SER A 98 -1.62 13.86 5.66
C SER A 98 -0.48 13.74 6.68
N LEU A 99 0.77 13.78 6.21
CA LEU A 99 1.95 13.71 7.06
C LEU A 99 2.04 14.94 7.96
N VAL A 100 1.92 16.15 7.39
CA VAL A 100 1.89 17.40 8.15
C VAL A 100 0.74 17.41 9.15
N ALA A 101 -0.45 16.99 8.74
CA ALA A 101 -1.62 16.89 9.61
C ALA A 101 -1.38 15.92 10.77
N SER A 102 -0.65 14.83 10.57
CA SER A 102 -0.37 13.84 11.62
C SER A 102 0.40 14.41 12.81
N PHE A 103 1.21 15.44 12.59
CA PHE A 103 1.93 16.13 13.67
C PHE A 103 1.16 17.30 14.29
N ALA A 104 -0.02 17.65 13.76
CA ALA A 104 -0.87 18.69 14.33
C ALA A 104 -1.66 18.18 15.54
N SER A 105 -1.88 19.04 16.54
CA SER A 105 -2.63 18.70 17.78
C SER A 105 -4.04 18.17 17.49
N ALA A 106 -4.74 18.75 16.51
CA ALA A 106 -6.08 18.31 16.11
C ALA A 106 -6.15 16.84 15.66
N PHE A 107 -5.05 16.30 15.11
CA PHE A 107 -4.97 14.90 14.71
C PHE A 107 -4.69 13.96 15.89
N GLN A 108 -4.11 14.50 16.97
CA GLN A 108 -3.88 13.78 18.23
C GLN A 108 -5.18 13.62 19.01
N ASP A 109 -5.98 14.68 19.06
CA ASP A 109 -7.19 14.75 19.89
C ASP A 109 -8.42 14.05 19.26
N HIS A 110 -8.37 13.77 17.94
CA HIS A 110 -9.50 13.23 17.19
C HIS A 110 -9.15 11.98 16.35
N PRO A 111 -9.21 10.78 16.95
CA PRO A 111 -8.90 9.51 16.28
C PRO A 111 -9.72 9.23 15.01
N HIS A 112 -10.94 9.76 14.92
CA HIS A 112 -11.82 9.64 13.77
C HIS A 112 -11.33 10.45 12.56
N ILE A 113 -10.72 11.63 12.79
CA ILE A 113 -10.11 12.42 11.72
C ILE A 113 -8.92 11.67 11.13
N ARG A 114 -8.06 11.09 11.99
CA ARG A 114 -6.94 10.25 11.55
C ARG A 114 -7.38 9.10 10.66
N THR A 115 -8.37 8.35 11.12
CA THR A 115 -8.92 7.22 10.36
C THR A 115 -9.52 7.68 9.03
N GLY A 116 -10.24 8.79 9.03
CA GLY A 116 -10.80 9.41 7.82
C GLY A 116 -9.72 9.80 6.80
N VAL A 117 -8.59 10.36 7.24
CA VAL A 117 -7.46 10.72 6.36
C VAL A 117 -6.83 9.49 5.70
N PHE A 118 -6.57 8.42 6.47
CA PHE A 118 -6.03 7.18 5.90
C PHE A 118 -6.99 6.53 4.91
N LEU A 119 -8.29 6.50 5.25
CA LEU A 119 -9.32 5.98 4.36
C LEU A 119 -9.48 6.82 3.09
N ALA A 120 -9.38 8.15 3.20
CA ALA A 120 -9.44 9.03 2.04
C ALA A 120 -8.23 8.85 1.12
N LEU A 121 -7.03 8.75 1.69
CA LEU A 121 -5.79 8.53 0.93
C LEU A 121 -5.81 7.17 0.23
N ALA A 122 -6.19 6.10 0.93
CA ALA A 122 -6.33 4.77 0.33
C ALA A 122 -7.48 4.73 -0.69
N GLY A 123 -8.62 5.35 -0.37
CA GLY A 123 -9.81 5.44 -1.21
C GLY A 123 -9.58 6.23 -2.49
N PHE A 124 -8.60 7.14 -2.54
CA PHE A 124 -8.20 7.81 -3.77
C PHE A 124 -7.84 6.81 -4.88
N GLY A 125 -7.37 5.60 -4.53
CA GLY A 125 -7.08 4.53 -5.49
C GLY A 125 -8.24 4.11 -6.38
N PHE A 126 -9.49 4.34 -5.96
CA PHE A 126 -10.65 4.08 -6.83
C PHE A 126 -10.69 4.98 -8.07
N VAL A 127 -10.16 6.20 -7.99
CA VAL A 127 -10.15 7.17 -9.11
C VAL A 127 -9.26 6.70 -10.27
N PRO A 128 -7.96 6.41 -10.10
CA PRO A 128 -7.11 5.92 -11.18
C PRO A 128 -7.54 4.53 -11.67
N ILE A 129 -8.08 3.65 -10.81
CA ILE A 129 -8.64 2.36 -11.25
C ILE A 129 -9.85 2.60 -12.17
N GLY A 130 -10.77 3.48 -11.78
CA GLY A 130 -11.92 3.84 -12.60
C GLY A 130 -11.53 4.46 -13.94
N HIS A 131 -10.48 5.29 -13.95
CA HIS A 131 -9.90 5.81 -15.19
C HIS A 131 -9.34 4.67 -16.07
N LEU A 132 -8.51 3.79 -15.50
CA LEU A 132 -7.96 2.64 -16.22
C LEU A 132 -9.06 1.74 -16.82
N MET A 133 -10.11 1.47 -16.04
CA MET A 133 -11.30 0.72 -16.47
C MET A 133 -12.04 1.42 -17.61
N ARG A 134 -12.19 2.74 -17.56
CA ARG A 134 -12.86 3.50 -18.62
C ARG A 134 -12.04 3.51 -19.92
N HIS A 135 -10.72 3.50 -19.81
CA HIS A 135 -9.82 3.53 -20.96
C HIS A 135 -9.70 2.16 -21.66
N HIS A 136 -9.54 1.08 -20.88
CA HIS A 136 -9.29 -0.27 -21.43
C HIS A 136 -10.51 -1.19 -21.45
N GLY A 137 -11.53 -0.90 -20.64
CA GLY A 137 -12.66 -1.79 -20.37
C GLY A 137 -12.41 -2.71 -19.16
N LEU A 138 -13.49 -3.08 -18.46
CA LEU A 138 -13.43 -3.84 -17.21
C LEU A 138 -12.73 -5.21 -17.35
N PHE A 139 -12.94 -5.90 -18.47
CA PHE A 139 -12.45 -7.27 -18.70
C PHE A 139 -11.10 -7.32 -19.41
N HIS A 140 -10.43 -6.18 -19.57
CA HIS A 140 -9.10 -6.14 -20.17
C HIS A 140 -8.06 -6.72 -19.20
N ASP A 141 -7.13 -7.53 -19.69
CA ASP A 141 -6.14 -8.25 -18.85
C ASP A 141 -5.36 -7.32 -17.91
N HIS A 142 -4.98 -6.13 -18.40
CA HIS A 142 -4.33 -5.09 -17.60
C HIS A 142 -5.15 -4.62 -16.40
N VAL A 143 -6.46 -4.44 -16.60
CA VAL A 143 -7.40 -4.00 -15.56
C VAL A 143 -7.60 -5.13 -14.57
N LEU A 144 -7.83 -6.35 -15.05
CA LEU A 144 -8.00 -7.53 -14.19
C LEU A 144 -6.75 -7.83 -13.37
N LEU A 145 -5.55 -7.72 -13.94
CA LEU A 145 -4.29 -7.83 -13.24
C LEU A 145 -4.20 -6.85 -12.07
N THR A 146 -4.53 -5.58 -12.33
CA THR A 146 -4.54 -4.52 -11.32
C THR A 146 -5.59 -4.81 -10.24
N LEU A 147 -6.82 -5.16 -10.62
CA LEU A 147 -7.91 -5.44 -9.69
C LEU A 147 -7.62 -6.67 -8.81
N HIS A 148 -7.08 -7.76 -9.38
CA HIS A 148 -6.76 -8.96 -8.62
C HIS A 148 -5.66 -8.71 -7.59
N GLY A 149 -4.58 -8.02 -7.98
CA GLY A 149 -3.50 -7.67 -7.06
C GLY A 149 -3.96 -6.77 -5.90
N LEU A 150 -4.77 -5.76 -6.21
CA LEU A 150 -5.34 -4.86 -5.20
C LEU A 150 -6.38 -5.55 -4.32
N ALA A 151 -7.24 -6.39 -4.88
CA ALA A 151 -8.22 -7.17 -4.12
C ALA A 151 -7.54 -8.14 -3.15
N GLY A 152 -6.50 -8.85 -3.61
CA GLY A 152 -5.71 -9.74 -2.74
C GLY A 152 -5.08 -8.99 -1.56
N THR A 153 -4.47 -7.83 -1.84
CA THR A 153 -3.89 -6.96 -0.81
C THR A 153 -4.97 -6.44 0.16
N ALA A 154 -6.12 -6.01 -0.37
CA ALA A 154 -7.22 -5.47 0.42
C ALA A 154 -7.83 -6.52 1.36
N VAL A 155 -8.02 -7.76 0.91
CA VAL A 155 -8.54 -8.85 1.75
C VAL A 155 -7.65 -9.07 2.97
N VAL A 156 -6.33 -9.17 2.79
CA VAL A 156 -5.40 -9.39 3.91
C VAL A 156 -5.39 -8.20 4.87
N ASN A 157 -5.39 -6.97 4.35
CA ASN A 157 -5.48 -5.77 5.18
C ASN A 157 -6.79 -5.70 5.96
N LEU A 158 -7.93 -6.03 5.34
CA LEU A 158 -9.24 -6.02 6.00
C LEU A 158 -9.32 -7.04 7.14
N VAL A 159 -8.72 -8.23 6.97
CA VAL A 159 -8.59 -9.21 8.05
C VAL A 159 -7.79 -8.62 9.21
N GLY A 160 -6.65 -7.98 8.92
CA GLY A 160 -5.86 -7.28 9.93
C GLY A 160 -6.66 -6.21 10.67
N VAL A 161 -7.34 -5.32 9.92
CA VAL A 161 -8.16 -4.25 10.50
C VAL A 161 -9.26 -4.84 11.39
N ALA A 162 -9.91 -5.92 10.95
CA ALA A 162 -10.94 -6.59 11.73
C ALA A 162 -10.38 -7.12 13.06
N LEU A 163 -9.21 -7.76 13.05
CA LEU A 163 -8.56 -8.23 14.27
C LEU A 163 -8.22 -7.06 15.20
N TYR A 164 -7.56 -6.02 14.67
CA TYR A 164 -7.18 -4.82 15.42
C TYR A 164 -8.38 -4.12 16.08
N VAL A 165 -9.47 -3.91 15.32
CA VAL A 165 -10.67 -3.20 15.81
C VAL A 165 -11.47 -4.05 16.80
N THR A 166 -11.61 -5.35 16.53
CA THR A 166 -12.39 -6.24 17.41
C THR A 166 -11.64 -6.61 18.68
N GLN A 167 -10.31 -6.45 18.69
CA GLN A 167 -9.40 -6.90 19.76
C GLN A 167 -9.52 -8.42 20.02
N PHE A 168 -9.87 -9.20 18.99
CA PHE A 168 -9.86 -10.64 19.07
C PHE A 168 -8.44 -11.16 18.81
N PRO A 169 -7.90 -12.11 19.62
CA PRO A 169 -8.61 -12.93 20.61
C PRO A 169 -8.60 -12.43 22.06
N GLU A 170 -7.77 -11.43 22.42
CA GLU A 170 -7.56 -11.02 23.82
C GLU A 170 -8.81 -10.50 24.52
N ARG A 171 -9.75 -9.90 23.77
CA ARG A 171 -11.06 -9.49 24.27
C ARG A 171 -11.90 -10.69 24.76
N SER A 172 -11.76 -11.84 24.10
CA SER A 172 -12.54 -13.04 24.41
C SER A 172 -11.86 -13.93 25.46
N PHE A 173 -10.53 -13.84 25.57
CA PHE A 173 -9.75 -14.63 26.52
C PHE A 173 -8.72 -13.75 27.26
N PRO A 174 -9.17 -12.92 28.21
CA PRO A 174 -8.28 -12.02 28.95
C PRO A 174 -7.16 -12.77 29.66
N GLY A 175 -5.93 -12.22 29.63
CA GLY A 175 -4.76 -12.79 30.28
C GLY A 175 -4.05 -13.92 29.51
N ARG A 176 -4.64 -14.43 28.42
CA ARG A 176 -4.03 -15.54 27.64
C ARG A 176 -3.10 -15.07 26.53
N PHE A 177 -3.29 -13.86 26.05
CA PHE A 177 -2.62 -13.31 24.85
C PHE A 177 -1.77 -12.08 25.18
N ASP A 178 -1.33 -11.94 26.44
CA ASP A 178 -0.62 -10.75 26.92
C ASP A 178 0.80 -10.63 26.33
N LEU A 179 1.44 -11.77 26.02
CA LEU A 179 2.79 -11.82 25.44
C LEU A 179 2.81 -12.17 23.95
N VAL A 180 2.01 -13.17 23.54
CA VAL A 180 2.01 -13.70 22.18
C VAL A 180 0.58 -13.94 21.71
N GLY A 181 0.29 -13.60 20.45
CA GLY A 181 -0.98 -13.84 19.78
C GLY A 181 -2.04 -12.77 20.01
N SER A 182 -1.66 -11.57 20.50
CA SER A 182 -2.60 -10.45 20.61
C SER A 182 -3.03 -9.94 19.24
N SER A 183 -4.19 -9.30 19.17
CA SER A 183 -4.73 -8.71 17.93
C SER A 183 -3.74 -7.73 17.29
N HIS A 184 -2.98 -6.98 18.09
CA HIS A 184 -1.98 -6.03 17.57
C HIS A 184 -0.78 -6.73 16.94
N GLN A 185 -0.38 -7.90 17.44
CA GLN A 185 0.65 -8.72 16.78
C GLN A 185 0.12 -9.28 15.45
N TRP A 186 -1.12 -9.79 15.44
CA TRP A 186 -1.75 -10.26 14.21
C TRP A 186 -1.97 -9.15 13.18
N TRP A 187 -2.29 -7.93 13.64
CA TRP A 187 -2.34 -6.73 12.80
C TRP A 187 -1.02 -6.54 12.03
N HIS A 188 0.12 -6.52 12.74
CA HIS A 188 1.43 -6.38 12.10
C HIS A 188 1.74 -7.52 11.12
N VAL A 189 1.39 -8.77 11.47
CA VAL A 189 1.54 -9.92 10.56
C VAL A 189 0.69 -9.75 9.29
N CYS A 190 -0.55 -9.30 9.42
CA CYS A 190 -1.43 -9.02 8.28
C CYS A 190 -0.89 -7.89 7.40
N VAL A 191 -0.44 -6.77 7.98
CA VAL A 191 0.15 -5.64 7.21
C VAL A 191 1.39 -6.09 6.45
N PHE A 192 2.26 -6.89 7.08
CA PHE A 192 3.46 -7.43 6.44
C PHE A 192 3.11 -8.40 5.31
N THR A 193 2.16 -9.30 5.54
CA THR A 193 1.69 -10.25 4.53
C THR A 193 1.03 -9.52 3.35
N ALA A 194 0.22 -8.50 3.62
CA ALA A 194 -0.37 -7.66 2.59
C ALA A 194 0.71 -6.95 1.77
N ALA A 195 1.80 -6.49 2.41
CA ALA A 195 2.92 -5.89 1.71
C ALA A 195 3.66 -6.87 0.78
N LEU A 196 3.80 -8.14 1.19
CA LEU A 196 4.36 -9.20 0.33
C LEU A 196 3.44 -9.53 -0.84
N VAL A 197 2.12 -9.63 -0.61
CA VAL A 197 1.12 -9.84 -1.67
C VAL A 197 1.16 -8.68 -2.68
N TYR A 198 1.24 -7.45 -2.18
CA TYR A 198 1.34 -6.27 -3.03
C TYR A 198 2.65 -6.22 -3.82
N TYR A 199 3.77 -6.58 -3.19
CA TYR A 199 5.06 -6.70 -3.87
C TYR A 199 5.00 -7.71 -5.03
N ALA A 200 4.43 -8.89 -4.79
CA ALA A 200 4.23 -9.91 -5.83
C ALA A 200 3.36 -9.39 -6.98
N TYR A 201 2.27 -8.67 -6.67
CA TYR A 201 1.46 -7.97 -7.67
C TYR A 201 2.29 -6.94 -8.45
N ALA A 202 3.06 -6.08 -7.78
CA ALA A 202 3.84 -5.04 -8.44
C ALA A 202 4.91 -5.63 -9.38
N MET A 203 5.53 -6.75 -8.99
CA MET A 203 6.45 -7.51 -9.84
C MET A 203 5.74 -8.14 -11.04
N GLN A 204 4.55 -8.73 -10.83
CA GLN A 204 3.74 -9.28 -11.93
C GLN A 204 3.32 -8.17 -12.91
N HIS A 205 2.99 -6.98 -12.41
CA HIS A 205 2.62 -5.83 -13.24
C HIS A 205 3.83 -5.30 -14.04
N TYR A 206 5.00 -5.25 -13.40
CA TYR A 206 6.27 -4.96 -14.06
C TYR A 206 6.55 -5.95 -15.20
N GLU A 207 6.49 -7.25 -14.95
CA GLU A 207 6.71 -8.31 -15.96
C GLU A 207 5.70 -8.20 -17.11
N TRP A 208 4.42 -7.97 -16.79
CA TRP A 208 3.38 -7.76 -17.79
C TRP A 208 3.69 -6.56 -18.69
N ARG A 209 4.24 -5.46 -18.15
CA ARG A 209 4.69 -4.33 -18.98
C ARG A 209 5.91 -4.70 -19.82
N CYS A 210 6.90 -5.43 -19.31
CA CYS A 210 8.03 -5.87 -20.13
C CYS A 210 7.57 -6.60 -21.39
N LEU A 211 6.51 -7.41 -21.28
CA LEU A 211 5.95 -8.22 -22.36
C LEU A 211 4.88 -7.50 -23.22
N THR A 212 4.38 -6.35 -22.78
CA THR A 212 3.29 -5.62 -23.45
C THR A 212 3.71 -4.18 -23.78
N PRO A 213 4.37 -3.95 -24.92
CA PRO A 213 4.76 -2.62 -25.39
C PRO A 213 3.59 -1.64 -25.52
N CYS A 214 3.89 -0.34 -25.46
CA CYS A 214 2.94 0.67 -25.91
C CYS A 214 2.86 0.62 -27.44
N LEU A 215 1.63 0.61 -27.97
CA LEU A 215 1.36 0.68 -29.41
C LEU A 215 1.32 2.14 -29.88
#